data_AF-A0A160V9Q9-F1
#
_entry.id   AF-A0A160V9Q9-F1
#
_cell.length_a   1.000
_cell.length_b   1.000
_cell.length_c   1.000
_cell.angle_alpha   90.00
_cell.angle_beta   90.00
_cell.angle_gamma   90.00
#
_symmetry.space_group_name_H-M   'P 1'
#
loop_
_entity.id
_entity.type
_entity.pdbx_description
1 polymer ?
#
loop_
_entity_poly.entity_id
_entity_poly.type
_entity_poly.pdbx_seq_one_letter_code
_entity_poly.pdbx_strand_id
1 'polypeptide(L)'
;MRSAVASQAIMVAPDSPHNYPGTLGNQAVAVNFHAGSHYVGLRLLEGYLPKEKIKLVHYGSPIHRFESMLNGEVAAAVVMEPWITLGEKLGCKTVAEGHYLGAENASEDMDEETFAGINRAVENAVDLINADKRKFLHYLIDDPSFAVVAANYGGLTPEDFHLPRLRYTKPAVYTDEMVEDTYNWLTRWNLLSDEACAADLVDNRIAEPASADD
;
A
#
# COMPACT_ATOMS: atom_id res chain seq x y z
N MET A 1 -10.51 5.98 9.18
CA MET A 1 -9.61 5.08 8.41
C MET A 1 -9.94 5.14 6.94
N ARG A 2 -8.92 5.12 6.07
CA ARG A 2 -9.12 5.09 4.61
C ARG A 2 -9.86 3.82 4.18
N SER A 3 -10.83 3.97 3.29
CA SER A 3 -11.68 2.86 2.80
C SER A 3 -10.99 1.84 1.91
N ALA A 4 -9.88 2.20 1.26
CA ALA A 4 -9.06 1.25 0.51
C ALA A 4 -8.03 0.60 1.43
N VAL A 5 -8.11 -0.72 1.59
CA VAL A 5 -7.09 -1.52 2.26
C VAL A 5 -6.02 -1.84 1.22
N ALA A 6 -4.97 -1.02 1.20
CA ALA A 6 -3.91 -1.11 0.22
C ALA A 6 -3.08 -2.38 0.40
N SER A 7 -2.51 -2.89 -0.70
CA SER A 7 -1.54 -3.98 -0.67
C SER A 7 -0.25 -3.55 -1.34
N GLN A 8 0.88 -4.00 -0.81
CA GLN A 8 2.18 -3.92 -1.46
C GLN A 8 2.92 -5.25 -1.36
N ALA A 9 3.63 -5.58 -2.43
CA ALA A 9 4.36 -6.84 -2.57
C ALA A 9 5.85 -6.59 -2.75
N ILE A 10 6.65 -7.44 -2.11
CA ILE A 10 8.07 -7.61 -2.44
C ILE A 10 8.13 -8.56 -3.63
N MET A 11 8.54 -8.03 -4.78
CA MET A 11 8.69 -8.80 -6.00
C MET A 11 10.17 -8.99 -6.34
N VAL A 12 10.45 -10.06 -7.06
CA VAL A 12 11.77 -10.33 -7.67
C VAL A 12 11.60 -10.70 -9.14
N ALA A 13 12.64 -10.48 -9.94
CA ALA A 13 12.64 -10.83 -11.36
C ALA A 13 12.35 -12.34 -11.61
N PRO A 14 11.86 -12.72 -12.80
CA PRO A 14 11.41 -14.09 -13.08
C PRO A 14 12.48 -15.17 -12.83
N ASP A 15 13.71 -14.89 -13.24
CA ASP A 15 14.88 -15.78 -13.13
C ASP A 15 15.65 -15.64 -11.82
N SER A 16 15.19 -14.76 -10.91
CA SER A 16 15.82 -14.53 -9.62
C SER A 16 15.94 -15.84 -8.81
N PRO A 17 17.06 -16.10 -8.11
CA PRO A 17 17.17 -17.26 -7.23
C PRO A 17 16.30 -17.14 -5.96
N HIS A 18 15.75 -15.96 -5.69
CA HIS A 18 14.96 -15.67 -4.50
C HIS A 18 13.53 -16.20 -4.64
N ASN A 19 13.09 -17.05 -3.71
CA ASN A 19 11.75 -17.66 -3.72
C ASN A 19 10.94 -17.39 -2.44
N TYR A 20 11.56 -16.76 -1.44
CA TYR A 20 10.90 -16.30 -0.21
C TYR A 20 11.77 -15.19 0.44
N PRO A 21 11.22 -14.37 1.35
CA PRO A 21 11.87 -13.13 1.80
C PRO A 21 13.18 -13.36 2.56
N GLY A 22 13.33 -14.49 3.25
CA GLY A 22 14.55 -14.82 4.01
C GLY A 22 15.80 -14.97 3.15
N THR A 23 15.66 -15.11 1.83
CA THR A 23 16.81 -15.13 0.89
C THR A 23 17.31 -13.73 0.50
N LEU A 24 16.60 -12.66 0.87
CA LEU A 24 16.96 -11.27 0.54
C LEU A 24 17.92 -10.64 1.55
N GLY A 25 18.48 -11.41 2.49
CA GLY A 25 19.46 -10.91 3.46
C GLY A 25 20.65 -10.25 2.78
N ASN A 26 20.95 -9.01 3.15
CA ASN A 26 21.99 -8.14 2.59
C ASN A 26 21.83 -7.77 1.11
N GLN A 27 20.70 -8.10 0.49
CA GLN A 27 20.37 -7.72 -0.88
C GLN A 27 19.67 -6.37 -0.91
N ALA A 28 19.91 -5.58 -1.96
CA ALA A 28 19.22 -4.31 -2.15
C ALA A 28 17.75 -4.55 -2.51
N VAL A 29 16.85 -3.93 -1.75
CA VAL A 29 15.40 -3.94 -2.01
C VAL A 29 14.91 -2.52 -2.24
N ALA A 30 14.42 -2.25 -3.46
CA ALA A 30 14.00 -0.91 -3.86
C ALA A 30 12.66 -0.50 -3.23
N VAL A 31 12.66 0.69 -2.62
CA VAL A 31 11.51 1.33 -1.95
C VAL A 31 11.48 2.83 -2.22
N ASN A 32 10.35 3.47 -1.95
CA ASN A 32 10.28 4.91 -1.72
C ASN A 32 10.34 5.18 -0.21
N PHE A 33 11.44 5.79 0.26
CA PHE A 33 11.59 6.15 1.67
C PHE A 33 10.49 7.10 2.15
N HIS A 34 10.08 6.89 3.39
CA HIS A 34 8.99 7.61 4.07
C HIS A 34 7.61 7.51 3.38
N ALA A 35 7.43 6.52 2.50
CA ALA A 35 6.15 6.19 1.89
C ALA A 35 5.75 4.75 2.21
N GLY A 36 4.54 4.35 1.84
CA GLY A 36 3.99 3.02 2.17
C GLY A 36 4.91 1.85 1.81
N SER A 37 5.66 1.93 0.71
CA SER A 37 6.61 0.89 0.31
C SER A 37 7.75 0.68 1.28
N HIS A 38 8.22 1.76 1.92
CA HIS A 38 9.25 1.69 2.93
C HIS A 38 8.73 0.94 4.15
N TYR A 39 7.57 1.35 4.65
CA TYR A 39 7.00 0.77 5.86
C TYR A 39 6.56 -0.68 5.66
N VAL A 40 5.90 -0.99 4.54
CA VAL A 40 5.51 -2.38 4.20
C VAL A 40 6.74 -3.25 3.96
N GLY A 41 7.77 -2.73 3.27
CA GLY A 41 9.03 -3.44 3.08
C GLY A 41 9.67 -3.85 4.41
N LEU A 42 9.73 -2.93 5.38
CA LEU A 42 10.23 -3.22 6.73
C LEU A 42 9.35 -4.25 7.46
N ARG A 43 8.02 -4.03 7.52
CA ARG A 43 7.06 -4.92 8.19
C ARG A 43 7.11 -6.36 7.65
N LEU A 44 7.23 -6.51 6.34
CA LEU A 44 7.31 -7.83 5.72
C LEU A 44 8.68 -8.49 6.00
N LEU A 45 9.78 -7.78 5.80
CA LEU A 45 11.12 -8.35 5.94
C LEU A 45 11.49 -8.65 7.40
N GLU A 46 11.02 -7.87 8.38
CA GLU A 46 11.36 -8.06 9.79
C GLU A 46 10.87 -9.40 10.36
N GLY A 47 9.85 -10.01 9.75
CA GLY A 47 9.39 -11.35 10.09
C GLY A 47 10.30 -12.49 9.61
N TYR A 48 11.22 -12.22 8.67
CA TYR A 48 12.09 -13.23 8.04
C TYR A 48 13.58 -12.97 8.24
N LEU A 49 13.98 -11.71 8.46
CA LEU A 49 15.36 -11.28 8.51
C LEU A 49 15.65 -10.48 9.78
N PRO A 50 16.83 -10.65 10.39
CA PRO A 50 17.30 -9.72 11.42
C PRO A 50 17.52 -8.33 10.81
N LYS A 51 17.29 -7.28 11.61
CA LYS A 51 17.32 -5.87 11.19
C LYS A 51 18.58 -5.50 10.41
N GLU A 52 19.73 -6.01 10.81
CA GLU A 52 21.04 -5.72 10.23
C GLU A 52 21.22 -6.29 8.82
N LYS A 53 20.41 -7.29 8.43
CA LYS A 53 20.41 -7.88 7.09
C LYS A 53 19.39 -7.23 6.15
N ILE A 54 18.54 -6.33 6.64
CA ILE A 54 17.56 -5.64 5.81
C ILE A 54 18.24 -4.43 5.15
N LYS A 55 18.30 -4.41 3.82
CA LYS A 55 18.88 -3.31 3.05
C LYS A 55 17.87 -2.72 2.08
N LEU A 56 17.14 -1.72 2.55
CA LEU A 56 16.24 -0.94 1.72
C LEU A 56 17.00 0.20 1.04
N VAL A 57 16.71 0.45 -0.24
CA VAL A 57 17.34 1.51 -1.04
C VAL A 57 16.28 2.40 -1.68
N HIS A 58 16.51 3.71 -1.68
CA HIS A 58 15.56 4.68 -2.23
C HIS A 58 15.63 4.71 -3.77
N TYR A 59 14.51 4.42 -4.42
CA TYR A 59 14.31 4.53 -5.88
C TYR A 59 13.12 5.41 -6.26
N GLY A 60 12.32 5.87 -5.28
CA GLY A 60 11.21 6.77 -5.51
C GLY A 60 10.02 6.10 -6.19
N SER A 61 9.66 6.56 -7.39
CA SER A 61 8.42 6.17 -8.08
C SER A 61 8.28 4.63 -8.25
N PRO A 62 7.06 4.09 -8.34
CA PRO A 62 6.84 2.67 -8.65
C PRO A 62 7.55 2.21 -9.93
N ILE A 63 7.61 3.07 -10.96
CA ILE A 63 8.27 2.79 -12.25
C ILE A 63 9.74 2.46 -12.03
N HIS A 64 10.49 3.35 -11.39
CA HIS A 64 11.93 3.17 -11.18
C HIS A 64 12.22 1.94 -10.31
N ARG A 65 11.39 1.69 -9.28
CA ARG A 65 11.50 0.49 -8.45
C ARG A 65 11.30 -0.78 -9.28
N PHE A 66 10.26 -0.83 -10.10
CA PHE A 66 9.94 -1.99 -10.92
C PHE A 66 11.01 -2.27 -11.99
N GLU A 67 11.43 -1.25 -12.73
CA GLU A 67 12.42 -1.39 -13.80
C GLU A 67 13.81 -1.74 -13.26
N SER A 68 14.24 -1.14 -12.13
CA SER A 68 15.52 -1.49 -11.51
C SER A 68 15.58 -2.97 -11.07
N MET A 69 14.46 -3.53 -10.62
CA MET A 69 14.35 -4.96 -10.31
C MET A 69 14.40 -5.81 -11.59
N LEU A 70 13.65 -5.45 -12.64
CA LEU A 70 13.67 -6.18 -13.91
C LEU A 70 15.03 -6.15 -14.59
N ASN A 71 15.76 -5.04 -14.48
CA ASN A 71 17.10 -4.87 -15.04
C ASN A 71 18.20 -5.55 -14.20
N GLY A 72 17.86 -6.10 -13.04
CA GLY A 72 18.82 -6.74 -12.13
C GLY A 72 19.73 -5.76 -11.38
N GLU A 73 19.40 -4.46 -11.34
CA GLU A 73 20.13 -3.45 -10.58
C GLU A 73 19.91 -3.63 -9.07
N VAL A 74 18.72 -4.09 -8.69
CA VAL A 74 18.36 -4.50 -7.32
C VAL A 74 17.80 -5.92 -7.33
N ALA A 75 17.91 -6.62 -6.21
CA ALA A 75 17.43 -8.00 -6.12
C ALA A 75 15.90 -8.11 -6.05
N ALA A 76 15.26 -7.07 -5.49
CA ALA A 76 13.82 -7.01 -5.27
C ALA A 76 13.31 -5.57 -5.29
N ALA A 77 12.03 -5.41 -5.56
CA ALA A 77 11.32 -4.14 -5.41
C ALA A 77 10.04 -4.35 -4.61
N VAL A 78 9.76 -3.43 -3.70
CA VAL A 78 8.42 -3.33 -3.11
C VAL A 78 7.57 -2.52 -4.08
N VAL A 79 6.41 -3.01 -4.51
CA VAL A 79 5.50 -2.29 -5.44
C VAL A 79 4.03 -2.47 -5.05
N MET A 80 3.15 -1.60 -5.56
CA MET A 80 1.69 -1.67 -5.41
C MET A 80 1.01 -2.01 -6.72
N GLU A 81 -0.29 -2.33 -6.70
CA GLU A 81 -1.08 -2.35 -7.94
C GLU A 81 -0.98 -1.01 -8.68
N PRO A 82 -0.99 -1.01 -10.03
CA PRO A 82 -1.09 -2.16 -10.94
C PRO A 82 0.23 -2.91 -11.22
N TRP A 83 1.35 -2.51 -10.59
CA TRP A 83 2.68 -3.08 -10.85
C TRP A 83 2.83 -4.52 -10.35
N ILE A 84 2.07 -4.91 -9.32
CA ILE A 84 2.02 -6.30 -8.86
C ILE A 84 1.47 -7.18 -9.98
N THR A 85 0.30 -6.83 -10.51
CA THR A 85 -0.31 -7.54 -11.64
C THR A 85 0.61 -7.56 -12.86
N LEU A 86 1.25 -6.44 -13.21
CA LEU A 86 2.22 -6.40 -14.31
C LEU A 86 3.40 -7.33 -14.09
N GLY A 87 4.00 -7.33 -12.90
CA GLY A 87 5.09 -8.24 -12.57
C GLY A 87 4.68 -9.70 -12.65
N GLU A 88 3.52 -10.06 -12.10
CA GLU A 88 2.97 -11.42 -12.14
C GLU A 88 2.77 -11.88 -13.60
N LYS A 89 2.23 -11.01 -14.47
CA LYS A 89 2.07 -11.27 -15.91
C LYS A 89 3.42 -11.49 -16.62
N LEU A 90 4.45 -10.75 -16.24
CA LEU A 90 5.82 -10.90 -16.76
C LEU A 90 6.58 -12.09 -16.16
N GLY A 91 5.96 -12.85 -15.24
CA GLY A 91 6.57 -14.01 -14.59
C GLY A 91 7.44 -13.66 -13.36
N CYS A 92 7.41 -12.41 -12.89
CA CYS A 92 8.05 -12.04 -11.63
C CYS A 92 7.40 -12.79 -10.47
N LYS A 93 8.16 -12.98 -9.40
CA LYS A 93 7.68 -13.71 -8.21
C LYS A 93 7.39 -12.74 -7.09
N THR A 94 6.15 -12.77 -6.60
CA THR A 94 5.78 -12.15 -5.32
C THR A 94 6.30 -13.02 -4.18
N VAL A 95 7.34 -12.58 -3.47
CA VAL A 95 7.93 -13.36 -2.36
C VAL A 95 7.28 -13.06 -1.01
N ALA A 96 6.67 -11.88 -0.87
CA ALA A 96 5.78 -11.53 0.22
C ALA A 96 4.83 -10.42 -0.21
N GLU A 97 3.62 -10.42 0.35
CA GLU A 97 2.61 -9.39 0.11
C GLU A 97 1.96 -9.03 1.44
N GLY A 98 1.73 -7.74 1.67
CA GLY A 98 1.16 -7.22 2.91
C GLY A 98 0.06 -6.20 2.64
N HIS A 99 -1.11 -6.43 3.25
CA HIS A 99 -2.18 -5.46 3.34
C HIS A 99 -1.91 -4.48 4.48
N TYR A 100 -2.23 -3.21 4.26
CA TYR A 100 -2.11 -2.17 5.27
C TYR A 100 -3.22 -1.13 5.13
N LEU A 101 -3.50 -0.45 6.25
CA LEU A 101 -4.47 0.62 6.31
C LEU A 101 -3.76 1.96 6.12
N GLY A 102 -4.36 2.82 5.29
CA GLY A 102 -3.91 4.20 5.12
C GLY A 102 -4.62 5.15 6.08
N ALA A 103 -4.01 6.30 6.31
CA ALA A 103 -4.66 7.47 6.88
C ALA A 103 -5.54 8.18 5.84
N GLU A 104 -6.70 8.65 6.28
CA GLU A 104 -7.47 9.69 5.59
C GLU A 104 -7.14 10.99 6.32
N ASN A 105 -6.67 12.00 5.58
CA ASN A 105 -6.30 13.28 6.16
C ASN A 105 -7.29 14.34 5.64
N ALA A 106 -7.86 15.09 6.56
CA ALA A 106 -8.64 16.29 6.28
C ALA A 106 -7.90 17.50 6.86
N SER A 107 -8.09 18.67 6.28
CA SER A 107 -7.57 19.91 6.86
C SER A 107 -8.33 20.26 8.15
N GLU A 108 -7.69 21.00 9.05
CA GLU A 108 -8.30 21.43 10.32
C GLU A 108 -9.54 22.32 10.10
N ASP A 109 -9.59 23.06 8.99
CA ASP A 109 -10.67 23.95 8.60
C ASP A 109 -11.83 23.27 7.85
N MET A 110 -11.76 21.94 7.64
CA MET A 110 -12.85 21.20 7.02
C MET A 110 -14.06 21.08 7.96
N ASP A 111 -15.20 21.60 7.52
CA ASP A 111 -16.45 21.51 8.27
C ASP A 111 -17.03 20.08 8.28
N GLU A 112 -17.80 19.78 9.32
CA GLU A 112 -18.37 18.46 9.55
C GLU A 112 -19.33 18.01 8.45
N GLU A 113 -20.11 18.94 7.86
CA GLU A 113 -21.08 18.62 6.82
C GLU A 113 -20.37 18.18 5.53
N THR A 114 -19.34 18.92 5.13
CA THR A 114 -18.47 18.58 3.99
C THR A 114 -17.77 17.24 4.22
N PHE A 115 -17.17 17.03 5.40
CA PHE A 115 -16.49 15.77 5.73
C PHE A 115 -17.46 14.58 5.71
N ALA A 116 -18.66 14.74 6.27
CA ALA A 116 -19.71 13.72 6.21
C ALA A 116 -20.17 13.47 4.76
N GLY A 117 -20.27 14.51 3.93
CA GLY A 117 -20.58 14.40 2.50
C GLY A 117 -19.56 13.57 1.72
N ILE A 118 -18.27 13.81 1.96
CA ILE A 118 -17.16 13.05 1.36
C ILE A 118 -17.26 11.58 1.80
N ASN A 119 -17.42 11.31 3.10
CA ASN A 119 -17.52 9.94 3.60
C ASN A 119 -18.72 9.18 3.02
N ARG A 120 -19.89 9.82 2.88
CA ARG A 120 -21.05 9.20 2.20
C ARG A 120 -20.74 8.84 0.75
N ALA A 121 -20.04 9.72 0.02
CA ALA A 121 -19.64 9.44 -1.37
C ALA A 121 -18.65 8.26 -1.45
N VAL A 122 -17.67 8.22 -0.54
CA VAL A 122 -16.70 7.13 -0.44
C VAL A 122 -17.37 5.79 -0.11
N GLU A 123 -18.32 5.77 0.83
CA GLU A 123 -19.07 4.55 1.16
C GLU A 123 -19.88 4.03 -0.04
N ASN A 124 -20.55 4.91 -0.78
CA ASN A 124 -21.24 4.53 -2.01
C ASN A 124 -20.27 3.95 -3.05
N ALA A 125 -19.06 4.53 -3.18
CA ALA A 125 -18.03 4.00 -4.05
C ALA A 125 -17.53 2.61 -3.60
N VAL A 126 -17.38 2.39 -2.29
CA VAL A 126 -17.04 1.07 -1.72
C VAL A 126 -18.10 0.04 -2.11
N ASP A 127 -19.38 0.36 -1.95
CA ASP A 127 -20.49 -0.54 -2.28
C ASP A 127 -20.51 -0.85 -3.79
N LEU A 128 -20.31 0.16 -4.64
CA LEU A 128 -20.20 -0.01 -6.09
C LEU A 128 -19.03 -0.90 -6.50
N ILE A 129 -17.83 -0.62 -5.99
CA ILE A 129 -16.61 -1.38 -6.33
C ILE A 129 -16.71 -2.81 -5.80
N ASN A 130 -17.29 -3.03 -4.62
CA ASN A 130 -17.45 -4.36 -4.08
C ASN A 130 -18.48 -5.20 -4.83
N ALA A 131 -19.52 -4.59 -5.40
CA ALA A 131 -20.49 -5.27 -6.24
C ALA A 131 -19.87 -5.82 -7.54
N ASP A 132 -18.94 -5.09 -8.16
CA ASP A 132 -18.20 -5.56 -9.34
C ASP A 132 -16.84 -4.85 -9.48
N LYS A 133 -15.79 -5.45 -8.90
CA LYS A 133 -14.42 -4.90 -8.97
C LYS A 133 -13.90 -4.82 -10.41
N ARG A 134 -14.29 -5.79 -11.26
CA ARG A 134 -13.76 -5.92 -12.63
C ARG A 134 -14.16 -4.72 -13.47
N LYS A 135 -15.38 -4.19 -13.27
CA LYS A 135 -15.88 -2.97 -13.92
C LYS A 135 -14.97 -1.75 -13.71
N PHE A 136 -14.27 -1.67 -12.58
CA PHE A 136 -13.50 -0.48 -12.18
C PHE A 136 -11.99 -0.61 -12.39
N LEU A 137 -11.50 -1.75 -12.90
CA LEU A 137 -10.06 -1.96 -13.14
C LEU A 137 -9.47 -1.00 -14.18
N HIS A 138 -10.30 -0.44 -15.06
CA HIS A 138 -9.87 0.57 -16.03
C HIS A 138 -9.22 1.80 -15.34
N TYR A 139 -9.64 2.17 -14.13
CA TYR A 139 -8.99 3.25 -13.38
C TYR A 139 -7.52 2.96 -13.03
N LEU A 140 -7.14 1.69 -12.88
CA LEU A 140 -5.74 1.30 -12.65
C LEU A 140 -5.00 1.12 -13.98
N ILE A 141 -5.66 0.53 -14.98
CA ILE A 141 -5.05 0.21 -16.29
C ILE A 141 -4.77 1.48 -17.09
N ASP A 142 -5.70 2.44 -17.08
CA ASP A 142 -5.66 3.64 -17.91
C ASP A 142 -4.99 4.83 -17.22
N ASP A 143 -4.50 4.66 -15.98
CA ASP A 143 -3.76 5.70 -15.28
C ASP A 143 -2.53 6.11 -16.12
N PRO A 144 -2.39 7.39 -16.54
CA PRO A 144 -1.32 7.80 -17.45
C PRO A 144 0.10 7.55 -16.91
N SER A 145 0.28 7.56 -15.58
CA SER A 145 1.56 7.28 -14.95
C SER A 145 1.94 5.79 -15.03
N PHE A 146 0.97 4.91 -15.28
CA PHE A 146 1.18 3.48 -15.46
C PHE A 146 1.09 3.06 -16.93
N ALA A 147 0.01 3.44 -17.62
CA ALA A 147 -0.35 2.95 -18.94
C ALA A 147 0.76 3.12 -19.99
N VAL A 148 1.44 4.28 -19.95
CA VAL A 148 2.55 4.59 -20.86
C VAL A 148 3.71 3.59 -20.70
N VAL A 149 4.04 3.24 -19.47
CA VAL A 149 5.13 2.28 -19.20
C VAL A 149 4.65 0.85 -19.47
N ALA A 150 3.45 0.50 -19.02
CA ALA A 150 2.88 -0.82 -19.21
C ALA A 150 2.78 -1.22 -20.68
N ALA A 151 2.57 -0.26 -21.60
CA ALA A 151 2.56 -0.50 -23.04
C ALA A 151 3.88 -1.13 -23.56
N ASN A 152 5.03 -0.80 -22.95
CA ASN A 152 6.32 -1.42 -23.30
C ASN A 152 6.41 -2.90 -22.87
N TYR A 153 5.48 -3.35 -22.02
CA TYR A 153 5.42 -4.69 -21.45
C TYR A 153 4.16 -5.45 -21.86
N GLY A 154 3.46 -4.99 -22.91
CA GLY A 154 2.25 -5.64 -23.44
C GLY A 154 0.95 -5.26 -22.74
N GLY A 155 0.99 -4.29 -21.80
CA GLY A 155 -0.19 -3.77 -21.10
C GLY A 155 -0.86 -4.76 -20.16
N LEU A 156 -1.98 -4.35 -19.57
CA LEU A 156 -2.83 -5.18 -18.72
C LEU A 156 -4.25 -5.23 -19.24
N THR A 157 -4.93 -6.34 -19.01
CA THR A 157 -6.38 -6.45 -19.16
C THR A 157 -7.01 -6.75 -17.79
N PRO A 158 -8.33 -6.55 -17.63
CA PRO A 158 -9.02 -6.91 -16.39
C PRO A 158 -8.82 -8.37 -15.94
N GLU A 159 -8.53 -9.28 -16.86
CA GLU A 159 -8.30 -10.72 -16.63
C GLU A 159 -6.97 -11.00 -15.93
N ASP A 160 -6.00 -10.10 -16.05
CA ASP A 160 -4.67 -10.26 -15.42
C ASP A 160 -4.74 -10.09 -13.88
N PHE A 161 -5.74 -9.37 -13.36
CA PHE A 161 -5.80 -8.98 -11.95
C PHE A 161 -6.27 -10.10 -11.01
N HIS A 162 -5.57 -10.28 -9.89
CA HIS A 162 -6.04 -11.07 -8.76
C HIS A 162 -7.01 -10.27 -7.87
N LEU A 163 -8.30 -10.29 -8.21
CA LEU A 163 -9.33 -9.47 -7.54
C LEU A 163 -9.36 -9.54 -5.99
N PRO A 164 -9.13 -10.69 -5.32
CA PRO A 164 -9.11 -10.75 -3.85
C PRO A 164 -8.05 -9.86 -3.17
N ARG A 165 -7.04 -9.41 -3.91
CA ARG A 165 -6.05 -8.44 -3.43
C ARG A 165 -6.65 -7.06 -3.19
N LEU A 166 -7.62 -6.67 -4.02
CA LEU A 166 -8.26 -5.36 -3.99
C LEU A 166 -9.36 -5.37 -2.92
N ARG A 167 -9.10 -4.70 -1.79
CA ARG A 167 -9.97 -4.72 -0.61
C ARG A 167 -10.48 -3.32 -0.31
N TYR A 168 -11.80 -3.21 -0.21
CA TYR A 168 -12.48 -1.95 0.09
C TYR A 168 -13.45 -2.18 1.25
N THR A 169 -13.30 -1.38 2.30
CA THR A 169 -14.11 -1.42 3.51
C THR A 169 -14.71 -0.03 3.75
N LYS A 170 -15.83 0.05 4.47
CA LYS A 170 -16.35 1.34 4.90
C LYS A 170 -15.37 2.02 5.88
N PRO A 171 -15.36 3.36 5.97
CA PRO A 171 -14.56 4.05 6.96
C PRO A 171 -14.84 3.51 8.37
N ALA A 172 -13.80 3.37 9.17
CA ALA A 172 -13.90 3.02 10.58
C ALA A 172 -12.94 3.87 11.40
N VAL A 173 -13.16 3.91 12.72
CA VAL A 173 -12.33 4.62 13.70
C VAL A 173 -10.96 3.95 13.85
N TYR A 174 -9.93 4.75 14.13
CA TYR A 174 -8.67 4.22 14.65
C TYR A 174 -8.87 3.88 16.13
N THR A 175 -8.52 2.67 16.55
CA THR A 175 -8.49 2.35 17.98
C THR A 175 -7.20 2.87 18.60
N ASP A 176 -7.22 3.16 19.90
CA ASP A 176 -6.03 3.59 20.64
C ASP A 176 -4.90 2.54 20.52
N GLU A 177 -5.25 1.25 20.57
CA GLU A 177 -4.32 0.14 20.36
C GLU A 177 -3.63 0.20 18.99
N MET A 178 -4.38 0.48 17.91
CA MET A 178 -3.80 0.60 16.57
C MET A 178 -2.81 1.76 16.49
N VAL A 179 -3.13 2.88 17.14
CA VAL A 179 -2.27 4.07 17.19
C VAL A 179 -0.99 3.78 17.99
N GLU A 180 -1.14 3.17 19.17
CA GLU A 180 -0.04 2.80 20.05
C GLU A 180 0.90 1.78 19.40
N ASP A 181 0.37 0.71 18.81
CA ASP A 181 1.14 -0.30 18.08
C ASP A 181 1.92 0.30 16.91
N THR A 182 1.30 1.24 16.19
CA THR A 182 1.96 1.94 15.08
C THR A 182 3.08 2.84 15.59
N TYR A 183 2.83 3.61 16.65
CA TYR A 183 3.82 4.48 17.29
C TYR A 183 5.03 3.69 17.82
N ASN A 184 4.79 2.62 18.56
CA ASN A 184 5.83 1.75 19.12
C ASN A 184 6.67 1.11 18.01
N TRP A 185 6.03 0.68 16.91
CA TRP A 185 6.73 0.14 15.77
C TRP A 185 7.63 1.17 15.07
N LEU A 186 7.10 2.38 14.81
CA LEU A 186 7.87 3.45 14.19
C LEU A 186 9.07 3.86 15.06
N THR A 187 8.87 3.93 16.39
CA THR A 187 9.93 4.21 17.36
C THR A 187 11.03 3.15 17.34
N ARG A 188 10.68 1.86 17.37
CA ARG A 188 11.65 0.74 17.28
C ARG A 188 12.49 0.77 15.99
N TRP A 189 11.91 1.31 14.93
CA TRP A 189 12.57 1.49 13.64
C TRP A 189 13.29 2.83 13.49
N ASN A 190 13.28 3.70 14.50
CA ASN A 190 13.81 5.06 14.46
C ASN A 190 13.24 5.88 13.29
N LEU A 191 11.92 5.74 13.07
CA LEU A 191 11.19 6.43 11.99
C LEU A 191 10.46 7.69 12.47
N LEU A 192 10.50 7.98 13.77
CA LEU A 192 9.98 9.20 14.38
C LEU A 192 11.15 10.06 14.86
N SER A 193 10.97 11.38 14.84
CA SER A 193 11.80 12.28 15.63
C SER A 193 11.30 12.33 17.09
N ASP A 194 12.14 12.83 17.98
CA ASP A 194 11.84 12.91 19.42
C ASP A 194 10.63 13.82 19.74
N GLU A 195 10.14 14.62 18.78
CA GLU A 195 9.00 15.53 18.96
C GLU A 195 7.61 14.95 18.64
N ALA A 196 7.52 13.70 18.15
CA ALA A 196 6.22 13.12 17.77
C ALA A 196 5.48 12.55 19.00
N CYS A 197 4.51 13.29 19.56
CA CYS A 197 3.52 12.74 20.50
C CYS A 197 2.28 12.22 19.75
N ALA A 198 1.92 10.95 19.96
CA ALA A 198 0.84 10.30 19.23
C ALA A 198 -0.57 10.86 19.51
N ALA A 199 -0.78 11.42 20.70
CA ALA A 199 -2.11 11.85 21.17
C ALA A 199 -2.67 13.07 20.42
N ASP A 200 -1.81 13.90 19.82
CA ASP A 200 -2.23 15.15 19.15
C ASP A 200 -2.39 15.00 17.63
N LEU A 201 -2.12 13.80 17.07
CA LEU A 201 -2.03 13.57 15.62
C LEU A 201 -3.20 12.80 15.02
N VAL A 202 -4.06 12.18 15.84
CA VAL A 202 -5.18 11.35 15.38
C VAL A 202 -6.48 11.88 15.93
N ASP A 203 -7.38 12.26 15.02
CA ASP A 203 -8.74 12.70 15.33
C ASP A 203 -9.76 11.69 14.78
N ASN A 204 -10.64 11.21 15.67
CA ASN A 204 -11.68 10.23 15.40
C ASN A 204 -13.08 10.87 15.28
N ARG A 205 -13.21 12.09 14.75
CA ARG A 205 -14.50 12.68 14.36
C ARG A 205 -15.28 11.71 13.45
N ILE A 206 -16.20 10.94 14.03
CA ILE A 206 -17.26 10.22 13.30
C ILE A 206 -18.58 10.89 13.66
N ALA A 207 -19.41 11.21 12.66
CA ALA A 207 -20.79 11.61 12.89
C ALA A 207 -21.52 10.49 13.66
N GLU A 208 -22.15 10.81 14.79
CA GLU A 208 -22.97 9.84 15.51
C GLU A 208 -24.00 9.22 14.55
N PRO A 209 -24.27 7.90 14.63
CA PRO A 209 -25.36 7.31 13.86
C PRO A 209 -26.64 8.05 14.26
N ALA A 210 -27.33 8.61 13.26
CA ALA A 210 -28.64 9.23 13.48
C ALA A 210 -29.51 8.26 14.26
N SER A 211 -29.92 8.66 15.47
CA SER A 211 -30.89 7.92 16.25
C SER A 211 -32.12 7.68 15.39
N ALA A 212 -32.46 6.41 15.20
CA ALA A 212 -33.77 6.05 14.66
C ALA A 212 -34.79 6.46 15.72
N ASP A 213 -35.43 7.61 15.53
CA ASP A 213 -36.63 7.98 16.30
C ASP A 213 -37.78 7.06 15.85
N ASP A 214 -38.34 6.35 16.83
CA ASP A 214 -39.62 5.61 16.80
C ASP A 214 -40.83 6.56 16.61
#